data_AF-A0A3P7IY27-F1
#
_entry.id   AF-A0A3P7IY27-F1
#
_cell.length_a   1.000
_cell.length_b   1.000
_cell.length_c   1.000
_cell.angle_alpha   90.00
_cell.angle_beta   90.00
_cell.angle_gamma   90.00
#
_symmetry.space_group_name_H-M   'P 1'
#
loop_
_entity.id
_entity.type
_entity.pdbx_description
1 polymer ?
#
loop_
_entity_poly.entity_id
_entity_poly.type
_entity_poly.pdbx_seq_one_letter_code
_entity_poly.pdbx_strand_id
1 'polypeptide(L)'
;MIYDVAIVINTGLSPLHAKLKMKSKMSFIFEASSALFPSIYLSLKGTTAQNYRYIQAIMMESARVAALHSPVLDVYPYTKFEYNPYQFLDSFYAKKDVCNSLKQAADLGARGIVLWSSSKNMKQRCEGLAKYVREMLGPTVALIRKRNQRCREKRCSSHGQCVLPEPASRCTFRMQPANYICRCDALFTGNDCSLRRHFQWIYNRKGKDQPKGLSPGKNNRRLGRRRRVKKIRVSGDAGGRTEDGLPATAKAVL
;
A
#
# COMPACT_ATOMS: atom_id res chain seq x y z
N MET A 1 -17.68 -9.83 -24.62
CA MET A 1 -17.42 -9.16 -23.32
C MET A 1 -16.16 -9.77 -22.72
N ILE A 2 -15.09 -8.98 -22.66
CA ILE A 2 -13.80 -9.35 -22.03
C ILE A 2 -13.96 -9.03 -20.55
N TYR A 3 -13.98 -10.06 -19.71
CA TYR A 3 -13.89 -9.88 -18.26
C TYR A 3 -12.41 -9.96 -17.90
N ASP A 4 -11.78 -8.80 -17.70
CA ASP A 4 -10.41 -8.72 -17.19
C ASP A 4 -10.36 -9.07 -15.70
N VAL A 5 -9.37 -9.86 -15.28
CA VAL A 5 -9.17 -10.22 -13.87
C VAL A 5 -7.96 -9.46 -13.35
N ALA A 6 -8.19 -8.61 -12.34
CA ALA A 6 -7.15 -7.87 -11.64
C ALA A 6 -7.13 -8.24 -10.15
N ILE A 7 -5.96 -8.60 -9.61
CA ILE A 7 -5.76 -8.86 -8.18
C ILE A 7 -4.80 -7.80 -7.64
N VAL A 8 -5.25 -7.01 -6.66
CA VAL A 8 -4.40 -6.02 -5.99
C VAL A 8 -3.72 -6.65 -4.77
N ILE A 9 -2.40 -6.77 -4.81
CA ILE A 9 -1.57 -7.15 -3.67
C ILE A 9 -1.13 -5.87 -2.97
N ASN A 10 -1.74 -5.55 -1.84
CA ASN A 10 -1.39 -4.36 -1.08
C ASN A 10 -0.13 -4.60 -0.22
N THR A 11 0.85 -3.67 -0.26
CA THR A 11 2.04 -3.69 0.60
C THR A 11 1.95 -2.72 1.79
N GLY A 12 0.85 -1.93 1.91
CA GLY A 12 0.47 -1.18 3.12
C GLY A 12 -0.66 -0.14 2.91
N LEU A 13 -1.24 0.40 3.98
CA LEU A 13 -2.45 1.25 3.93
C LEU A 13 -2.23 2.77 3.70
N SER A 14 -2.84 3.26 2.62
CA SER A 14 -3.36 4.56 2.11
C SER A 14 -3.17 5.96 2.78
N PRO A 15 -3.46 7.08 2.05
CA PRO A 15 -2.96 8.45 2.30
C PRO A 15 -4.04 9.52 2.65
N LEU A 16 -3.59 10.75 2.98
CA LEU A 16 -4.40 11.99 3.11
C LEU A 16 -3.63 13.25 2.61
N HIS A 17 -4.37 14.20 2.02
CA HIS A 17 -3.96 15.20 1.01
C HIS A 17 -3.43 16.58 1.50
N ALA A 18 -2.63 17.25 0.65
CA ALA A 18 -2.58 18.71 0.40
C ALA A 18 -1.68 19.03 -0.83
N LYS A 19 -2.21 19.70 -1.87
CA LYS A 19 -1.63 19.93 -3.21
C LYS A 19 -0.51 20.99 -3.27
N LEU A 20 0.60 20.68 -3.96
CA LEU A 20 1.53 21.66 -4.57
C LEU A 20 1.81 21.29 -6.03
N LYS A 21 1.90 22.31 -6.89
CA LYS A 21 1.75 22.23 -8.35
C LYS A 21 3.10 22.35 -9.06
N MET A 22 3.41 21.49 -10.04
CA MET A 22 4.57 21.74 -10.91
C MET A 22 4.45 21.14 -12.33
N LYS A 23 4.84 21.99 -13.31
CA LYS A 23 4.66 21.85 -14.76
C LYS A 23 5.68 20.90 -15.41
N SER A 24 5.19 19.77 -15.92
CA SER A 24 5.69 19.07 -17.11
C SER A 24 4.59 19.12 -18.18
N LYS A 25 4.88 18.83 -19.47
CA LYS A 25 3.83 18.76 -20.51
C LYS A 25 2.69 17.77 -20.18
N MET A 26 2.91 16.85 -19.23
CA MET A 26 1.91 15.90 -18.73
C MET A 26 1.50 16.14 -17.26
N SER A 27 1.92 17.25 -16.65
CA SER A 27 1.60 17.59 -15.24
C SER A 27 0.10 17.56 -14.96
N PHE A 28 -0.74 17.98 -15.89
CA PHE A 28 -2.19 17.98 -15.73
C PHE A 28 -2.77 16.59 -15.42
N ILE A 29 -2.18 15.51 -15.97
CA ILE A 29 -2.62 14.14 -15.72
C ILE A 29 -2.23 13.73 -14.30
N PHE A 30 -0.98 14.01 -13.91
CA PHE A 30 -0.47 13.60 -12.60
C PHE A 30 -1.08 14.43 -11.46
N GLU A 31 -1.38 15.72 -11.67
CA GLU A 31 -2.11 16.57 -10.71
C GLU A 31 -3.54 16.10 -10.43
N ALA A 32 -4.16 15.42 -11.41
CA ALA A 32 -5.48 14.80 -11.27
C ALA A 32 -5.41 13.38 -10.71
N SER A 33 -4.22 12.77 -10.65
CA SER A 33 -4.02 11.39 -10.23
C SER A 33 -3.86 11.28 -8.72
N SER A 34 -4.47 10.25 -8.13
CA SER A 34 -4.26 9.89 -6.71
C SER A 34 -3.13 8.88 -6.51
N ALA A 35 -2.66 8.25 -7.58
CA ALA A 35 -1.57 7.28 -7.60
C ALA A 35 -1.06 7.07 -9.03
N LEU A 36 0.13 6.47 -9.18
CA LEU A 36 0.71 6.08 -10.46
C LEU A 36 0.57 4.57 -10.69
N PHE A 37 0.26 4.17 -11.93
CA PHE A 37 0.05 2.76 -12.33
C PHE A 37 0.95 2.37 -13.50
N PRO A 38 2.29 2.35 -13.33
CA PRO A 38 3.19 1.99 -14.40
C PRO A 38 3.02 0.53 -14.81
N SER A 39 3.02 0.25 -16.12
CA SER A 39 3.03 -1.13 -16.63
C SER A 39 4.46 -1.68 -16.60
N ILE A 40 4.63 -2.86 -16.01
CA ILE A 40 5.92 -3.57 -15.90
C ILE A 40 5.82 -5.00 -16.46
N TYR A 41 5.16 -5.13 -17.61
CA TYR A 41 4.97 -6.42 -18.28
C TYR A 41 6.27 -6.97 -18.85
N LEU A 42 6.55 -8.23 -18.54
CA LEU A 42 7.64 -8.98 -19.15
C LEU A 42 7.16 -9.76 -20.37
N SER A 43 8.06 -9.91 -21.34
CA SER A 43 7.89 -10.76 -22.52
C SER A 43 8.90 -11.92 -22.50
N LEU A 44 8.64 -12.96 -23.29
CA LEU A 44 9.53 -14.14 -23.38
C LEU A 44 10.93 -13.84 -23.96
N LYS A 45 11.13 -12.67 -24.59
CA LYS A 45 12.34 -12.38 -25.37
C LYS A 45 13.53 -11.90 -24.52
N GLY A 46 13.31 -11.55 -23.25
CA GLY A 46 14.33 -10.99 -22.37
C GLY A 46 14.97 -12.01 -21.44
N THR A 47 16.28 -11.86 -21.18
CA THR A 47 16.96 -12.56 -20.08
C THR A 47 16.46 -12.04 -18.73
N THR A 48 16.57 -12.85 -17.67
CA THR A 48 16.22 -12.42 -16.30
C THR A 48 16.92 -11.12 -15.88
N ALA A 49 18.17 -10.88 -16.33
CA ALA A 49 18.91 -9.66 -16.01
C ALA A 49 18.36 -8.43 -16.75
N GLN A 50 17.96 -8.59 -18.02
CA GLN A 50 17.28 -7.53 -18.76
C GLN A 50 15.91 -7.22 -18.14
N ASN A 51 15.15 -8.24 -17.77
CA ASN A 51 13.86 -8.09 -17.10
C ASN A 51 14.00 -7.31 -15.78
N TYR A 52 15.05 -7.62 -15.00
CA TYR A 52 15.37 -6.89 -13.77
C TYR A 52 15.57 -5.39 -14.06
N ARG A 53 16.50 -5.05 -14.97
CA ARG A 53 16.84 -3.66 -15.30
C ARG A 53 15.67 -2.88 -15.92
N TYR A 54 14.86 -3.55 -16.74
CA TYR A 54 13.65 -2.96 -17.31
C TYR A 54 12.67 -2.52 -16.23
N ILE A 55 12.36 -3.41 -15.28
CA ILE A 55 11.46 -3.11 -14.16
C ILE A 55 12.08 -2.05 -13.25
N GLN A 56 13.38 -2.14 -12.99
CA GLN A 56 14.14 -1.16 -12.20
C GLN A 56 13.96 0.25 -12.76
N ALA A 57 14.20 0.44 -14.06
CA ALA A 57 14.12 1.73 -14.71
C ALA A 57 12.72 2.35 -14.59
N ILE A 58 11.67 1.54 -14.82
CA ILE A 58 10.28 2.01 -14.71
C ILE A 58 9.93 2.38 -13.27
N MET A 59 10.35 1.57 -12.29
CA MET A 59 10.08 1.84 -10.88
C MET A 59 10.81 3.08 -10.39
N MET A 60 12.07 3.26 -10.78
CA MET A 60 12.85 4.46 -10.43
C MET A 60 12.25 5.72 -11.05
N GLU A 61 11.85 5.67 -12.33
CA GLU A 61 11.21 6.82 -12.97
C GLU A 61 9.84 7.12 -12.34
N SER A 62 9.07 6.09 -12.00
CA SER A 62 7.78 6.27 -11.32
C SER A 62 7.95 6.90 -9.94
N ALA A 63 8.98 6.49 -9.18
CA ALA A 63 9.32 7.10 -7.91
C ALA A 63 9.74 8.56 -8.06
N ARG A 64 10.55 8.88 -9.10
CA ARG A 64 10.95 10.25 -9.41
C ARG A 64 9.74 11.13 -9.73
N VAL A 65 8.81 10.66 -10.56
CA VAL A 65 7.58 11.39 -10.91
C VAL A 65 6.65 11.54 -9.68
N ALA A 66 6.51 10.48 -8.89
CA ALA A 66 5.71 10.53 -7.66
C ALA A 66 6.24 11.58 -6.67
N ALA A 67 7.56 11.71 -6.53
CA ALA A 67 8.21 12.67 -5.64
C ALA A 67 8.05 14.14 -6.05
N LEU A 68 7.66 14.41 -7.30
CA LEU A 68 7.32 15.78 -7.75
C LEU A 68 5.99 16.29 -7.16
N HIS A 69 5.22 15.42 -6.52
CA HIS A 69 3.93 15.73 -5.96
C HIS A 69 4.02 15.89 -4.44
N SER A 70 3.23 16.83 -3.92
CA SER A 70 2.94 16.91 -2.50
C SER A 70 1.42 16.69 -2.33
N PRO A 71 0.98 15.68 -1.55
CA PRO A 71 1.82 14.59 -1.02
C PRO A 71 2.41 13.72 -2.13
N VAL A 72 3.48 12.99 -1.83
CA VAL A 72 4.09 12.03 -2.76
C VAL A 72 3.05 11.00 -3.18
N LEU A 73 2.94 10.75 -4.49
CA LEU A 73 1.98 9.76 -5.01
C LEU A 73 2.39 8.33 -4.65
N ASP A 74 1.41 7.50 -4.33
CA ASP A 74 1.63 6.06 -4.25
C ASP A 74 1.86 5.47 -5.66
N VAL A 75 2.68 4.43 -5.74
CA VAL A 75 2.95 3.72 -7.00
C VAL A 75 2.43 2.28 -6.88
N TYR A 76 1.53 1.92 -7.79
CA TYR A 76 0.93 0.58 -7.93
C TYR A 76 1.26 0.00 -9.30
N PRO A 77 2.47 -0.56 -9.49
CA PRO A 77 2.82 -1.19 -10.75
C PRO A 77 1.80 -2.27 -11.14
N TYR A 78 1.48 -2.28 -12.42
CA TYR A 78 0.58 -3.21 -13.05
C TYR A 78 1.40 -4.25 -13.81
N THR A 79 1.26 -5.53 -13.47
CA THR A 79 2.05 -6.61 -14.06
C THR A 79 1.20 -7.82 -14.42
N LYS A 80 1.63 -8.58 -15.44
CA LYS A 80 1.09 -9.91 -15.67
C LYS A 80 1.78 -10.90 -14.74
N PHE A 81 1.30 -12.12 -14.74
CA PHE A 81 2.04 -13.27 -14.20
C PHE A 81 2.26 -14.35 -15.27
N GLU A 82 2.08 -13.92 -16.53
CA GLU A 82 2.18 -14.68 -17.77
C GLU A 82 2.96 -13.85 -18.80
N TYR A 83 3.88 -14.46 -19.55
CA TYR A 83 4.64 -13.75 -20.56
C TYR A 83 3.81 -13.44 -21.80
N ASN A 84 2.97 -14.37 -22.24
CA ASN A 84 2.11 -14.17 -23.42
C ASN A 84 0.81 -14.99 -23.36
N PRO A 85 -0.19 -14.55 -22.56
CA PRO A 85 -1.46 -15.25 -22.40
C PRO A 85 -2.36 -15.21 -23.64
N TYR A 86 -1.96 -14.48 -24.69
CA TYR A 86 -2.74 -14.37 -25.93
C TYR A 86 -2.45 -15.49 -26.93
N GLN A 87 -1.29 -16.13 -26.81
CA GLN A 87 -0.79 -17.16 -27.73
C GLN A 87 -0.55 -18.50 -27.03
N PHE A 88 -0.12 -18.50 -25.77
CA PHE A 88 0.23 -19.71 -25.04
C PHE A 88 -0.69 -19.92 -23.84
N LEU A 89 -0.99 -21.19 -23.53
CA LEU A 89 -1.89 -21.55 -22.44
C LEU A 89 -1.20 -21.56 -21.06
N ASP A 90 0.10 -21.82 -21.03
CA ASP A 90 0.90 -22.13 -19.83
C ASP A 90 2.23 -21.35 -19.76
N SER A 91 2.30 -20.20 -20.42
CA SER A 91 3.49 -19.34 -20.42
C SER A 91 3.55 -18.44 -19.18
N PHE A 92 3.68 -19.04 -18.00
CA PHE A 92 3.74 -18.33 -16.72
C PHE A 92 5.12 -17.80 -16.38
N TYR A 93 5.19 -16.72 -15.59
CA TYR A 93 6.48 -16.21 -15.10
C TYR A 93 7.24 -17.26 -14.30
N ALA A 94 8.52 -17.44 -14.60
CA ALA A 94 9.39 -18.21 -13.74
C ALA A 94 9.54 -17.51 -12.38
N LYS A 95 9.89 -18.26 -11.33
CA LYS A 95 10.08 -17.72 -9.97
C LYS A 95 11.07 -16.53 -9.92
N LYS A 96 12.08 -16.52 -10.79
CA LYS A 96 13.03 -15.41 -10.93
C LYS A 96 12.35 -14.13 -11.44
N ASP A 97 11.46 -14.25 -12.41
CA ASP A 97 10.74 -13.10 -12.95
C ASP A 97 9.59 -12.64 -12.05
N VAL A 98 9.00 -13.54 -11.24
CA VAL A 98 8.14 -13.13 -10.11
C VAL A 98 8.94 -12.36 -9.05
N CYS A 99 10.20 -12.71 -8.80
CA CYS A 99 11.08 -11.88 -7.97
C CYS A 99 11.26 -10.50 -8.62
N ASN A 100 11.67 -10.47 -9.89
CA ASN A 100 11.93 -9.24 -10.61
C ASN A 100 10.70 -8.32 -10.66
N SER A 101 9.48 -8.84 -10.84
CA SER A 101 8.27 -8.03 -10.95
C SER A 101 7.66 -7.67 -9.60
N LEU A 102 7.63 -8.59 -8.63
CA LEU A 102 6.93 -8.35 -7.37
C LEU A 102 7.87 -7.91 -6.24
N LYS A 103 8.92 -8.70 -5.97
CA LYS A 103 9.83 -8.42 -4.86
C LYS A 103 10.64 -7.14 -5.12
N GLN A 104 11.17 -6.97 -6.33
CA GLN A 104 11.90 -5.76 -6.69
C GLN A 104 11.00 -4.52 -6.63
N ALA A 105 9.77 -4.60 -7.16
CA ALA A 105 8.83 -3.49 -7.08
C ALA A 105 8.56 -3.08 -5.62
N ALA A 106 8.37 -4.06 -4.72
CA ALA A 106 8.23 -3.81 -3.30
C ALA A 106 9.49 -3.18 -2.69
N ASP A 107 10.69 -3.68 -3.03
CA ASP A 107 11.97 -3.11 -2.60
C ASP A 107 12.13 -1.65 -3.04
N LEU A 108 11.70 -1.34 -4.27
CA LEU A 108 11.72 0.01 -4.84
C LEU A 108 10.50 0.84 -4.44
N GLY A 109 9.71 0.35 -3.47
CA GLY A 109 8.73 1.16 -2.79
C GLY A 109 7.36 1.25 -3.44
N ALA A 110 6.98 0.26 -4.25
CA ALA A 110 5.59 0.07 -4.67
C ALA A 110 4.68 -0.14 -3.45
N ARG A 111 3.57 0.60 -3.36
CA ARG A 111 2.59 0.49 -2.26
C ARG A 111 1.64 -0.69 -2.42
N GLY A 112 1.58 -1.24 -3.61
CA GLY A 112 0.90 -2.46 -3.94
C GLY A 112 1.24 -2.87 -5.37
N ILE A 113 0.82 -4.05 -5.79
CA ILE A 113 1.02 -4.52 -7.15
C ILE A 113 -0.30 -5.04 -7.68
N VAL A 114 -0.65 -4.68 -8.90
CA VAL A 114 -1.85 -5.20 -9.54
C VAL A 114 -1.44 -6.29 -10.52
N LEU A 115 -1.92 -7.51 -10.27
CA LEU A 115 -1.73 -8.66 -11.14
C LEU A 115 -2.86 -8.75 -12.15
N TRP A 116 -2.53 -8.93 -13.42
CA TRP A 116 -3.49 -9.01 -14.51
C TRP A 116 -3.30 -10.23 -15.40
N SER A 117 -4.41 -10.74 -15.92
CA SER A 117 -4.44 -11.76 -16.96
C SER A 117 -5.46 -11.38 -18.04
N SER A 118 -5.25 -11.85 -19.27
CA SER A 118 -6.23 -11.71 -20.35
C SER A 118 -7.44 -12.60 -20.10
N SER A 119 -8.61 -12.26 -20.63
CA SER A 119 -9.76 -13.18 -20.68
C SER A 119 -9.71 -14.19 -21.84
N LYS A 120 -8.78 -14.03 -22.78
CA LYS A 120 -8.69 -14.88 -23.99
C LYS A 120 -8.44 -16.34 -23.59
N ASN A 121 -9.24 -17.26 -24.13
CA ASN A 121 -9.15 -18.71 -23.84
C ASN A 121 -9.11 -19.04 -22.34
N MET A 122 -9.81 -18.25 -21.49
CA MET A 122 -9.77 -18.44 -20.04
C MET A 122 -10.27 -19.82 -19.61
N LYS A 123 -11.29 -20.37 -20.30
CA LYS A 123 -11.79 -21.73 -20.01
C LYS A 123 -10.68 -22.78 -20.14
N GLN A 124 -9.85 -22.68 -21.18
CA GLN A 124 -8.74 -23.59 -21.42
C GLN A 124 -7.54 -23.33 -20.48
N ARG A 125 -7.33 -22.09 -20.05
CA ARG A 125 -6.21 -21.73 -19.17
C ARG A 125 -6.50 -21.89 -17.68
N CYS A 126 -7.77 -21.98 -17.28
CA CYS A 126 -8.20 -21.91 -15.87
C CYS A 126 -7.52 -22.94 -14.97
N GLU A 127 -7.43 -24.21 -15.40
CA GLU A 127 -6.77 -25.25 -14.62
C GLU A 127 -5.26 -25.00 -14.46
N GLY A 128 -4.58 -24.62 -15.55
CA GLY A 128 -3.16 -24.27 -15.53
C GLY A 128 -2.89 -23.06 -14.63
N LEU A 129 -3.74 -22.03 -14.72
CA LEU A 129 -3.70 -20.84 -13.85
C LEU A 129 -3.90 -21.22 -12.38
N ALA A 130 -4.92 -22.01 -12.07
CA ALA A 130 -5.21 -22.43 -10.70
C ALA A 130 -4.06 -23.25 -10.12
N LYS A 131 -3.48 -24.17 -10.90
CA LYS A 131 -2.30 -24.95 -10.53
C LYS A 131 -1.10 -24.04 -10.28
N TYR A 132 -0.78 -23.15 -11.20
CA TYR A 132 0.33 -22.21 -11.09
C TYR A 132 0.20 -21.27 -9.88
N VAL A 133 -1.01 -20.77 -9.60
CA VAL A 133 -1.30 -19.95 -8.42
C VAL A 133 -1.10 -20.75 -7.14
N ARG A 134 -1.64 -21.96 -7.06
CA ARG A 134 -1.56 -22.82 -5.88
C ARG A 134 -0.12 -23.27 -5.59
N GLU A 135 0.63 -23.63 -6.62
CA GLU A 135 1.93 -24.31 -6.46
C GLU A 135 3.13 -23.37 -6.55
N MET A 136 3.03 -22.23 -7.26
CA MET A 136 4.17 -21.34 -7.49
C MET A 136 3.90 -19.89 -7.06
N LEU A 137 2.95 -19.20 -7.69
CA LEU A 137 2.76 -17.76 -7.50
C LEU A 137 2.28 -17.44 -6.07
N GLY A 138 1.26 -18.14 -5.57
CA GLY A 138 0.68 -17.94 -4.24
C GLY A 138 1.71 -18.09 -3.12
N PRO A 139 2.42 -19.24 -3.02
CA PRO A 139 3.50 -19.41 -2.05
C PRO A 139 4.62 -18.36 -2.17
N THR A 140 4.96 -17.96 -3.40
CA THR A 140 5.98 -16.93 -3.64
C THR A 140 5.52 -15.54 -3.17
N VAL A 141 4.27 -15.16 -3.43
CA VAL A 141 3.67 -13.92 -2.93
C VAL A 141 3.59 -13.93 -1.40
N ALA A 142 3.17 -15.04 -0.80
CA ALA A 142 3.13 -15.19 0.64
C ALA A 142 4.52 -15.00 1.28
N LEU A 143 5.57 -15.54 0.65
CA LEU A 143 6.96 -15.36 1.09
C LEU A 143 7.39 -13.88 1.02
N ILE A 144 7.07 -13.18 -0.07
CA ILE A 144 7.36 -11.74 -0.23
C ILE A 144 6.65 -10.94 0.86
N ARG A 145 5.35 -11.19 1.07
CA ARG A 145 4.54 -10.51 2.10
C ARG A 145 5.10 -10.75 3.50
N LYS A 146 5.40 -12.01 3.84
CA LYS A 146 5.99 -12.38 5.15
C LYS A 146 7.30 -11.64 5.41
N ARG A 147 8.17 -11.53 4.39
CA ARG A 147 9.46 -10.83 4.53
C ARG A 147 9.29 -9.33 4.66
N ASN A 148 8.41 -8.72 3.87
CA ASN A 148 8.08 -7.31 4.01
C ASN A 148 7.52 -7.00 5.40
N GLN A 149 6.56 -7.80 5.87
CA GLN A 149 5.97 -7.62 7.19
C GLN A 149 7.02 -7.71 8.31
N ARG A 150 7.90 -8.72 8.26
CA ARG A 150 9.04 -8.83 9.19
C ARG A 150 9.95 -7.60 9.13
N CYS A 151 10.15 -7.01 7.94
CA CYS A 151 10.93 -5.78 7.84
C CYS A 151 10.19 -4.60 8.49
N ARG A 152 8.90 -4.43 8.22
CA ARG A 152 8.08 -3.38 8.84
C ARG A 152 8.16 -3.45 10.36
N GLU A 153 8.01 -4.65 10.93
CA GLU A 153 8.12 -4.90 12.36
C GLU A 153 9.50 -4.57 12.93
N LYS A 154 10.57 -5.03 12.27
CA LYS A 154 11.94 -4.91 12.80
C LYS A 154 12.63 -3.57 12.52
N ARG A 155 12.22 -2.86 11.47
CA ARG A 155 12.91 -1.65 10.98
C ARG A 155 12.05 -0.40 11.06
N CYS A 156 10.74 -0.53 10.87
CA CYS A 156 9.83 0.61 10.70
C CYS A 156 8.69 0.62 11.72
N SER A 157 8.89 0.03 12.90
CA SER A 157 7.91 0.02 14.02
C SER A 157 6.50 -0.45 13.63
N SER A 158 6.37 -1.27 12.58
CA SER A 158 5.10 -1.65 11.94
C SER A 158 4.26 -0.50 11.35
N HIS A 159 4.84 0.70 11.27
CA HIS A 159 4.20 1.97 10.91
C HIS A 159 4.83 2.64 9.67
N GLY A 160 5.55 1.85 8.87
CA GLY A 160 6.08 2.29 7.60
C GLY A 160 6.31 1.13 6.65
N GLN A 161 6.56 1.47 5.40
CA GLN A 161 7.03 0.57 4.36
C GLN A 161 8.55 0.56 4.34
N CYS A 162 9.14 -0.63 4.21
CA CYS A 162 10.56 -0.77 3.93
C CYS A 162 10.86 -0.50 2.47
N VAL A 163 11.81 0.40 2.21
CA VAL A 163 12.29 0.75 0.86
C VAL A 163 13.80 0.55 0.83
N LEU A 164 14.29 -0.09 -0.21
CA LEU A 164 15.72 -0.27 -0.43
C LEU A 164 16.26 1.03 -1.06
N PRO A 165 17.17 1.74 -0.39
CA PRO A 165 17.65 3.04 -0.87
C PRO A 165 18.42 2.92 -2.19
N GLU A 166 19.25 1.87 -2.30
CA GLU A 166 20.01 1.56 -3.51
C GLU A 166 19.49 0.26 -4.13
N PRO A 167 19.04 0.28 -5.40
CA PRO A 167 18.60 -0.93 -6.06
C PRO A 167 19.72 -1.99 -6.09
N ALA A 168 19.36 -3.24 -5.83
CA ALA A 168 20.31 -4.35 -5.98
C ALA A 168 20.75 -4.50 -7.45
N SER A 169 21.79 -5.31 -7.71
CA SER A 169 22.17 -5.68 -9.08
C SER A 169 21.30 -6.80 -9.67
N ARG A 170 20.60 -7.56 -8.82
CA ARG A 170 19.69 -8.65 -9.17
C ARG A 170 18.66 -8.87 -8.08
N CYS A 171 17.49 -9.39 -8.45
CA CYS A 171 16.49 -9.73 -7.45
C CYS A 171 16.87 -10.98 -6.66
N THR A 172 16.73 -10.89 -5.34
CA THR A 172 16.73 -12.05 -4.45
C THR A 172 15.56 -11.94 -3.49
N PHE A 173 15.02 -13.08 -3.06
CA PHE A 173 14.00 -13.05 -2.03
C PHE A 173 14.55 -12.78 -0.64
N ARG A 174 15.88 -12.71 -0.44
CA ARG A 174 16.46 -12.35 0.87
C ARG A 174 16.13 -10.89 1.16
N MET A 175 15.84 -10.61 2.43
CA MET A 175 15.53 -9.28 2.92
C MET A 175 16.17 -9.14 4.30
N GLN A 176 17.18 -8.29 4.39
CA GLN A 176 17.85 -7.95 5.64
C GLN A 176 17.34 -6.57 6.08
N PRO A 177 16.50 -6.47 7.13
CA PRO A 177 15.83 -5.22 7.50
C PRO A 177 16.77 -4.03 7.72
N ALA A 178 18.01 -4.28 8.15
CA ALA A 178 19.03 -3.24 8.35
C ALA A 178 19.40 -2.47 7.06
N ASN A 179 19.25 -3.08 5.89
CA ASN A 179 19.62 -2.46 4.61
C ASN A 179 18.50 -1.55 4.06
N TYR A 180 17.35 -1.49 4.74
CA TYR A 180 16.17 -0.75 4.28
C TYR A 180 15.98 0.53 5.09
N ILE A 181 15.44 1.55 4.41
CA ILE A 181 14.93 2.77 5.03
C ILE A 181 13.40 2.67 5.16
N CYS A 182 12.83 3.53 5.99
CA CYS A 182 11.40 3.56 6.23
C CYS A 182 10.72 4.72 5.50
N ARG A 183 9.65 4.39 4.76
CA ARG A 183 8.66 5.37 4.32
C ARG A 183 7.45 5.24 5.24
N CYS A 184 7.27 6.21 6.14
CA CYS A 184 6.24 6.12 7.16
C CYS A 184 4.83 6.23 6.60
N ASP A 185 3.92 5.50 7.23
CA ASP A 185 2.49 5.64 7.02
C ASP A 185 2.04 7.05 7.47
N ALA A 186 0.90 7.54 6.96
CA ALA A 186 0.54 8.97 7.00
C ALA A 186 0.53 9.63 8.39
N LEU A 187 0.35 8.86 9.47
CA LEU A 187 0.29 9.35 10.85
C LEU A 187 1.61 9.23 11.61
N PHE A 188 2.67 8.76 10.96
CA PHE A 188 3.95 8.46 11.59
C PHE A 188 5.11 9.20 10.93
N THR A 189 6.19 9.38 11.68
CA THR A 189 7.40 10.08 11.25
C THR A 189 8.63 9.58 12.02
N GLY A 190 9.80 10.15 11.73
CA GLY A 190 11.09 9.64 12.19
C GLY A 190 11.68 8.58 11.27
N ASN A 191 12.93 8.22 11.53
CA ASN A 191 13.70 7.30 10.68
C ASN A 191 13.20 5.85 10.72
N ASP A 192 12.47 5.47 11.77
CA ASP A 192 11.90 4.14 12.01
C ASP A 192 10.37 4.16 12.20
N CYS A 193 9.73 5.30 11.92
CA CYS A 193 8.29 5.50 12.04
C CYS A 193 7.71 5.26 13.45
N SER A 194 8.51 5.39 14.50
CA SER A 194 8.06 5.26 15.89
C SER A 194 7.26 6.47 16.38
N LEU A 195 7.49 7.66 15.82
CA LEU A 195 6.88 8.90 16.25
C LEU A 195 5.54 9.13 15.57
N ARG A 196 4.52 9.57 16.32
CA ARG A 196 3.24 10.01 15.74
C ARG A 196 3.33 11.46 15.30
N ARG A 197 2.81 11.76 14.11
CA ARG A 197 2.66 13.13 13.62
C ARG A 197 1.67 13.90 14.50
N HIS A 198 2.11 15.03 15.04
CA HIS A 198 1.26 15.89 15.85
C HIS A 198 0.39 16.77 14.94
N PHE A 199 -0.89 16.43 14.81
CA PHE A 199 -1.85 17.21 14.03
C PHE A 199 -2.63 18.15 14.97
N GLN A 200 -2.23 19.42 15.01
CA GLN A 200 -2.78 20.43 15.94
C GLN A 200 -4.30 20.60 15.83
N TRP A 201 -4.89 20.37 14.65
CA TRP A 201 -6.35 20.43 14.44
C TRP A 201 -7.15 19.28 15.08
N ILE A 202 -6.54 18.11 15.34
CA ILE A 202 -7.23 16.96 15.98
C ILE A 202 -7.48 17.26 17.47
N TYR A 203 -6.58 18.01 18.12
CA TYR A 203 -6.74 18.40 19.52
C TYR A 203 -7.73 19.56 19.73
N ASN A 204 -7.82 20.48 18.77
CA ASN A 204 -8.74 21.64 18.86
C ASN A 204 -10.24 21.30 18.69
N ARG A 205 -10.60 20.06 18.32
CA ARG A 205 -12.01 19.62 18.30
C ARG A 205 -12.60 19.36 19.68
N LYS A 206 -11.80 19.28 20.75
CA LYS A 206 -12.29 19.08 22.12
C LYS A 206 -12.73 20.38 22.83
N GLY A 207 -12.61 21.55 22.20
CA GLY A 207 -12.80 22.85 22.84
C GLY A 207 -14.14 23.57 22.65
N LYS A 208 -15.18 22.93 22.07
CA LYS A 208 -16.45 23.63 21.74
C LYS A 208 -17.75 22.99 22.24
N ASP A 209 -17.70 22.14 23.26
CA ASP A 209 -18.91 21.72 24.00
C ASP A 209 -18.80 22.18 25.47
N GLN A 210 -19.03 23.47 25.71
CA GLN A 210 -19.48 23.93 27.03
C GLN A 210 -21.02 23.82 27.06
N PRO A 211 -21.62 23.12 28.04
CA PRO A 211 -23.07 23.13 28.19
C PRO A 211 -23.49 24.49 28.75
N LYS A 212 -24.13 25.32 27.93
CA LYS A 212 -24.88 26.48 28.43
C LYS A 212 -26.04 25.98 29.29
N GLY A 213 -26.11 26.50 30.52
CA GLY A 213 -27.05 26.09 31.55
C GLY A 213 -28.52 26.09 31.11
N LEU A 214 -29.25 25.10 31.61
CA LEU A 214 -30.71 25.02 31.55
C LEU A 214 -31.30 25.80 32.73
N SER A 215 -32.21 26.73 32.45
CA SER A 215 -33.28 27.12 33.38
C SER A 215 -34.63 26.60 32.84
N PRO A 216 -35.58 26.19 33.69
CA PRO A 216 -36.69 25.33 33.29
C PRO A 216 -37.93 26.13 32.87
N GLY A 217 -38.54 25.74 31.74
CA GLY A 217 -39.78 26.37 31.26
C GLY A 217 -40.57 25.52 30.26
N LYS A 218 -41.53 24.77 30.80
CA LYS A 218 -42.83 24.33 30.24
C LYS A 218 -42.90 23.50 28.92
N ASN A 219 -43.37 22.27 29.13
CA ASN A 219 -44.09 21.33 28.26
C ASN A 219 -44.63 21.83 26.91
N ASN A 220 -44.33 21.08 25.83
CA ASN A 220 -45.41 20.42 25.08
C ASN A 220 -44.94 19.21 24.26
N ARG A 221 -45.86 18.24 24.13
CA ARG A 221 -45.72 16.89 23.59
C ARG A 221 -45.36 16.86 22.10
N ARG A 222 -44.56 15.85 21.69
CA ARG A 222 -44.81 14.95 20.53
C ARG A 222 -43.87 13.74 20.57
N LEU A 223 -44.47 12.54 20.60
CA LEU A 223 -43.77 11.25 20.56
C LEU A 223 -43.12 11.02 19.19
N GLY A 224 -41.82 10.71 19.19
CA GLY A 224 -41.08 10.20 18.05
C GLY A 224 -40.14 9.05 18.47
N ARG A 225 -40.40 7.86 17.93
CA ARG A 225 -39.80 6.57 18.30
C ARG A 225 -38.31 6.50 17.89
N ARG A 226 -37.36 6.53 18.83
CA ARG A 226 -35.92 6.25 18.58
C ARG A 226 -35.55 4.85 19.07
N ARG A 227 -35.07 4.00 18.15
CA ARG A 227 -34.56 2.64 18.42
C ARG A 227 -33.27 2.72 19.26
N ARG A 228 -33.19 1.92 20.33
CA ARG A 228 -31.99 1.72 21.16
C ARG A 228 -30.96 0.89 20.39
N VAL A 229 -29.72 1.36 20.30
CA VAL A 229 -28.55 0.52 19.97
C VAL A 229 -27.72 0.36 21.23
N LYS A 230 -27.52 -0.88 21.67
CA LYS A 230 -26.67 -1.25 22.81
C LYS A 230 -25.19 -1.01 22.43
N LYS A 231 -24.45 -0.24 23.23
CA LYS A 231 -22.98 -0.17 23.15
C LYS A 231 -22.39 -1.38 23.88
N ILE A 232 -21.64 -2.21 23.17
CA ILE A 232 -20.79 -3.25 23.73
C ILE A 232 -19.45 -2.61 24.10
N ARG A 233 -18.98 -2.87 25.33
CA ARG A 233 -17.67 -2.41 25.85
C ARG A 233 -16.63 -3.47 25.48
N VAL A 234 -15.55 -3.09 24.82
CA VAL A 234 -14.36 -3.94 24.65
C VAL A 234 -13.18 -3.18 25.28
N SER A 235 -12.55 -3.83 26.26
CA SER A 235 -11.37 -3.35 26.99
C SER A 235 -10.11 -3.70 26.19
N GLY A 236 -9.13 -2.79 26.14
CA GLY A 236 -7.81 -3.05 25.56
C GLY A 236 -6.76 -2.14 26.18
N ASP A 237 -5.69 -2.76 26.68
CA ASP A 237 -4.64 -2.18 27.52
C ASP A 237 -3.87 -1.00 26.92
N ALA A 238 -3.59 -0.02 27.78
CA ALA A 238 -2.81 1.18 27.48
C ALA A 238 -1.35 0.98 27.91
N GLY A 239 -0.41 1.06 26.95
CA GLY A 239 1.00 0.81 27.24
C GLY A 239 2.03 1.52 26.35
N GLY A 240 1.71 2.69 25.77
CA GLY A 240 2.67 3.51 25.01
C GLY A 240 2.82 4.92 25.60
N ARG A 241 4.06 5.45 25.65
CA ARG A 241 4.37 6.83 26.11
C ARG A 241 4.55 7.78 24.90
N THR A 242 4.13 9.03 25.05
CA THR A 242 4.37 10.13 24.10
C THR A 242 5.71 10.83 24.36
N GLU A 243 6.19 11.70 23.44
CA GLU A 243 7.45 12.46 23.58
C GLU A 243 7.53 13.29 24.88
N ASP A 244 6.39 13.67 25.46
CA ASP A 244 6.31 14.45 26.71
C ASP A 244 6.21 13.57 27.98
N GLY A 245 6.40 12.25 27.90
CA GLY A 245 6.39 11.36 29.06
C GLY A 245 5.01 11.06 29.67
N LEU A 246 3.92 11.49 29.02
CA LEU A 246 2.55 11.30 29.51
C LEU A 246 1.94 9.95 29.08
N PRO A 247 1.05 9.34 29.89
CA PRO A 247 0.45 8.04 29.59
C PRO A 247 -0.59 8.15 28.45
N ALA A 248 -0.47 7.30 27.42
CA ALA A 248 -1.47 7.23 26.35
C ALA A 248 -2.81 6.72 26.91
N THR A 249 -3.85 7.55 26.82
CA THR A 249 -5.21 7.14 27.20
C THR A 249 -5.94 6.50 26.01
N ALA A 250 -6.68 5.42 26.30
CA ALA A 250 -7.27 4.45 25.37
C ALA A 250 -8.43 4.97 24.47
N LYS A 251 -8.35 6.19 23.94
CA LYS A 251 -9.37 6.73 23.02
C LYS A 251 -8.76 7.44 21.83
N ALA A 252 -8.21 6.65 20.92
CA ALA A 252 -7.95 7.07 19.55
C ALA A 252 -8.01 5.86 18.61
N VAL A 253 -9.21 5.28 18.47
CA VAL A 253 -9.55 4.38 17.37
C VAL A 253 -10.48 5.16 16.44
N LEU A 254 -9.94 5.53 15.28
CA LEU A 254 -10.67 5.78 14.03
C LEU A 254 -9.83 5.14 12.92
#